data_AF-A0A2J9DWK4-F1
#
_entry.id   AF-A0A2J9DWK4-F1
#
_cell.length_a   1.000
_cell.length_b   1.000
_cell.length_c   1.000
_cell.angle_alpha   90.00
_cell.angle_beta   90.00
_cell.angle_gamma   90.00
#
_symmetry.space_group_name_H-M   'P 1'
#
loop_
_entity.id
_entity.type
_entity.pdbx_description
1 polymer ?
#
loop_
_entity_poly.entity_id
_entity_poly.type
_entity_poly.pdbx_seq_one_letter_code
_entity_poly.pdbx_strand_id
1 'polypeptide(L)'
;MNRIRFTQSRGRYISAVSSLICLLIVSQSAYAKPNKSILNQAKQNAPKVITCIDRQNYYDSLEELEIKFESCAQQVTLSLDIDRNDELSSSYFDALYEHIFEDEGFQNTMASIAARESLPITDPLYDTDDIGQALEDSLVGTYSLPTGSQSPEGGPGLALLPNRKYAVYSFGYAAGGDWRIVKGKYLHLIPYRVPQPYYVYGRHNSDLGQKSKIRFNGGDFSDATLVSFNDKPATPTELPKLTPVFNDGANCFSWPYEAVYPNTYKFLTLAYNADYKNKGDDAITTYTFNNEQGFNHFHALSFRKMSERKTMKFIIKDGELFAYSFSELEKLSKSELPEPDTENAQFFKYISTESTIADSLFYNPAGNEIQQFDLDPNNYSYDDKLKALVAINTCSDENCPPADDYHNYDIFYEYKRLDTISQNKSKFQLQPKPLIYSVCQEAERID
;
A
#
# COMPACT_ATOMS: atom_id res chain seq x y z
N MET A 1 19.44 -13.06 40.40
CA MET A 1 19.29 -14.14 39.40
C MET A 1 17.89 -14.02 38.80
N ASN A 2 17.85 -13.44 37.60
CA ASN A 2 16.65 -12.92 36.96
C ASN A 2 15.91 -14.04 36.19
N ARG A 3 14.60 -14.18 36.44
CA ARG A 3 13.66 -14.78 35.50
C ARG A 3 12.96 -13.63 34.76
N ILE A 4 13.25 -13.50 33.47
CA ILE A 4 12.57 -12.57 32.57
C ILE A 4 11.31 -13.27 32.06
N ARG A 5 10.14 -12.64 32.29
CA ARG A 5 8.86 -13.01 31.70
C ARG A 5 8.81 -12.44 30.28
N PHE A 6 8.61 -13.30 29.28
CA PHE A 6 8.20 -12.88 27.95
C PHE A 6 6.68 -12.63 27.95
N THR A 7 6.29 -11.37 27.76
CA THR A 7 4.90 -10.92 27.67
C THR A 7 4.36 -11.00 26.25
N GLN A 8 3.15 -11.55 26.16
CA GLN A 8 2.08 -11.34 25.17
C GLN A 8 2.37 -10.35 24.02
N SER A 9 2.61 -10.87 22.82
CA SER A 9 2.41 -10.15 21.55
C SER A 9 1.74 -10.99 20.45
N ARG A 10 1.37 -12.25 20.71
CA ARG A 10 0.80 -13.18 19.70
C ARG A 10 -0.71 -13.07 19.45
N GLY A 11 -1.43 -12.19 20.16
CA GLY A 11 -2.90 -12.20 20.16
C GLY A 11 -3.63 -11.43 19.03
N ARG A 12 -2.94 -10.71 18.14
CA ARG A 12 -3.59 -9.75 17.22
C ARG A 12 -3.76 -10.21 15.77
N TYR A 13 -2.97 -11.18 15.30
CA TYR A 13 -3.09 -11.69 13.92
C TYR A 13 -4.04 -12.87 13.80
N ILE A 14 -4.11 -13.69 14.86
CA ILE A 14 -5.04 -14.84 14.91
C ILE A 14 -6.48 -14.33 14.86
N SER A 15 -6.83 -13.24 15.55
CA SER A 15 -8.20 -12.71 15.57
C SER A 15 -8.69 -12.16 14.22
N ALA A 16 -7.84 -11.51 13.42
CA ALA A 16 -8.29 -10.95 12.13
C ALA A 16 -8.41 -12.02 11.03
N VAL A 17 -7.50 -13.00 11.01
CA VAL A 17 -7.57 -14.15 10.10
C VAL A 17 -8.73 -15.06 10.49
N SER A 18 -8.96 -15.30 11.79
CA SER A 18 -10.15 -16.00 12.28
C SER A 18 -11.44 -15.25 11.96
N SER A 19 -11.48 -13.91 11.99
CA SER A 19 -12.69 -13.14 11.67
C SER A 19 -13.02 -13.10 10.17
N LEU A 20 -12.03 -12.99 9.28
CA LEU A 20 -12.28 -13.02 7.83
C LEU A 20 -12.75 -14.41 7.35
N ILE A 21 -12.19 -15.47 7.95
CA ILE A 21 -12.54 -16.86 7.63
C ILE A 21 -13.84 -17.28 8.34
N CYS A 22 -14.11 -16.82 9.56
CA CYS A 22 -15.43 -16.95 10.16
C CYS A 22 -16.51 -16.25 9.32
N LEU A 23 -16.21 -15.15 8.62
CA LEU A 23 -17.17 -14.51 7.71
C LEU A 23 -17.45 -15.36 6.46
N LEU A 24 -16.44 -16.04 5.93
CA LEU A 24 -16.61 -17.01 4.83
C LEU A 24 -17.45 -18.24 5.30
N ILE A 25 -17.16 -18.79 6.47
CA ILE A 25 -17.88 -19.94 7.05
C ILE A 25 -19.33 -19.57 7.44
N VAL A 26 -19.54 -18.41 8.06
CA VAL A 26 -20.89 -17.97 8.51
C VAL A 26 -21.79 -17.58 7.33
N SER A 27 -21.23 -17.17 6.19
CA SER A 27 -22.02 -16.84 5.00
C SER A 27 -22.60 -18.07 4.28
N GLN A 28 -22.12 -19.29 4.58
CA GLN A 28 -22.63 -20.54 4.00
C GLN A 28 -23.38 -21.44 5.00
N SER A 29 -23.29 -21.17 6.31
CA SER A 29 -23.79 -22.07 7.37
C SER A 29 -25.30 -21.97 7.66
N ALA A 30 -26.14 -21.51 6.72
CA ALA A 30 -27.61 -21.61 6.85
C ALA A 30 -28.14 -23.02 6.50
N TYR A 31 -27.26 -23.94 6.11
CA TYR A 31 -27.62 -25.30 5.68
C TYR A 31 -27.36 -26.34 6.77
N ALA A 32 -28.11 -27.46 6.67
CA ALA A 32 -28.32 -28.46 7.70
C ALA A 32 -27.03 -28.93 8.42
N LYS A 33 -27.14 -29.18 9.74
CA LYS A 33 -26.05 -29.76 10.54
C LYS A 33 -25.50 -31.02 9.84
N PRO A 34 -24.19 -31.11 9.60
CA PRO A 34 -23.61 -32.24 8.89
C PRO A 34 -23.94 -33.55 9.61
N ASN A 35 -24.21 -34.59 8.83
CA ASN A 35 -24.45 -35.94 9.34
C ASN A 35 -23.23 -36.38 10.18
N LYS A 36 -23.46 -36.97 11.36
CA LYS A 36 -22.37 -37.46 12.25
C LYS A 36 -21.35 -38.35 11.54
N SER A 37 -21.78 -39.09 10.52
CA SER A 37 -20.87 -39.91 9.69
C SER A 37 -19.86 -39.06 8.93
N ILE A 38 -20.29 -37.94 8.35
CA ILE A 38 -19.47 -37.00 7.58
C ILE A 38 -18.45 -36.32 8.50
N LEU A 39 -18.90 -35.84 9.67
CA LEU A 39 -18.03 -35.22 10.67
C LEU A 39 -16.93 -36.18 11.13
N ASN A 40 -17.27 -37.44 11.40
CA ASN A 40 -16.29 -38.46 11.80
C ASN A 40 -15.28 -38.78 10.68
N GLN A 41 -15.72 -38.83 9.42
CA GLN A 41 -14.83 -39.04 8.28
C GLN A 41 -13.89 -37.84 8.08
N ALA A 42 -14.41 -36.61 8.11
CA ALA A 42 -13.61 -35.39 8.02
C ALA A 42 -12.53 -35.37 9.12
N LYS A 43 -12.91 -35.67 10.37
CA LYS A 43 -11.98 -35.77 11.51
C LYS A 43 -10.90 -36.84 11.31
N GLN A 44 -11.25 -38.00 10.76
CA GLN A 44 -10.28 -39.07 10.48
C GLN A 44 -9.31 -38.73 9.34
N ASN A 45 -9.74 -37.88 8.40
CA ASN A 45 -8.96 -37.51 7.23
C ASN A 45 -8.16 -36.22 7.39
N ALA A 46 -8.55 -35.35 8.32
CA ALA A 46 -7.82 -34.11 8.63
C ALA A 46 -6.31 -34.33 8.81
N PRO A 47 -5.82 -35.33 9.58
CA PRO A 47 -4.38 -35.58 9.72
C PRO A 47 -3.69 -35.97 8.40
N LYS A 48 -4.39 -36.66 7.49
CA LYS A 48 -3.84 -37.05 6.18
C LYS A 48 -3.71 -35.85 5.25
N VAL A 49 -4.71 -34.96 5.28
CA VAL A 49 -4.69 -33.71 4.52
C VAL A 49 -3.61 -32.79 5.06
N ILE A 50 -3.49 -32.65 6.39
CA ILE A 50 -2.37 -31.92 7.04
C ILE A 50 -1.03 -32.51 6.63
N THR A 51 -0.86 -33.83 6.67
CA THR A 51 0.38 -34.49 6.22
C THR A 51 0.68 -34.21 4.74
N CYS A 52 -0.35 -34.19 3.89
CA CYS A 52 -0.20 -33.82 2.47
C CYS A 52 0.23 -32.36 2.31
N ILE A 53 -0.34 -31.47 3.13
CA ILE A 53 -0.03 -30.05 3.18
C ILE A 53 1.42 -29.86 3.66
N ASP A 54 1.82 -30.46 4.78
CA ASP A 54 3.19 -30.38 5.32
C ASP A 54 4.25 -30.90 4.35
N ARG A 55 3.90 -31.86 3.48
CA ARG A 55 4.78 -32.35 2.41
C ARG A 55 4.91 -31.37 1.25
N GLN A 56 4.02 -30.40 1.11
CA GLN A 56 4.23 -29.32 0.16
C GLN A 56 5.34 -28.45 0.73
N ASN A 57 6.49 -28.45 0.07
CA ASN A 57 7.69 -27.76 0.53
C ASN A 57 7.55 -26.23 0.63
N TYR A 58 6.40 -25.65 0.28
CA TYR A 58 6.24 -24.21 0.21
C TYR A 58 4.78 -23.75 0.17
N TYR A 59 4.50 -22.62 0.82
CA TYR A 59 3.25 -21.88 0.77
C TYR A 59 3.56 -20.40 0.81
N ASP A 60 3.02 -19.68 -0.15
CA ASP A 60 3.34 -18.27 -0.31
C ASP A 60 2.17 -17.34 0.02
N SER A 61 0.93 -17.77 -0.22
CA SER A 61 -0.27 -17.01 0.12
C SER A 61 -1.36 -17.90 0.69
N LEU A 62 -2.39 -17.26 1.25
CA LEU A 62 -3.58 -17.95 1.74
C LEU A 62 -4.32 -18.65 0.59
N GLU A 63 -4.40 -18.03 -0.59
CA GLU A 63 -5.05 -18.62 -1.77
C GLU A 63 -4.30 -19.87 -2.27
N GLU A 64 -2.97 -19.87 -2.22
CA GLU A 64 -2.19 -21.05 -2.60
C GLU A 64 -2.35 -22.19 -1.58
N LEU A 65 -2.45 -21.84 -0.29
CA LEU A 65 -2.77 -22.81 0.74
C LEU A 65 -4.18 -23.37 0.54
N GLU A 66 -5.16 -22.57 0.16
CA GLU A 66 -6.53 -23.00 -0.17
C GLU A 66 -6.54 -23.94 -1.39
N ILE A 67 -5.89 -23.58 -2.49
CA ILE A 67 -5.79 -24.45 -3.69
C ILE A 67 -5.11 -25.77 -3.35
N LYS A 68 -4.03 -25.74 -2.56
CA LYS A 68 -3.31 -26.95 -2.14
C LYS A 68 -4.09 -27.76 -1.11
N PHE A 69 -4.83 -27.10 -0.24
CA PHE A 69 -5.77 -27.72 0.68
C PHE A 69 -6.81 -28.49 -0.13
N GLU A 70 -7.45 -27.85 -1.11
CA GLU A 70 -8.44 -28.48 -1.97
C GLU A 70 -7.83 -29.67 -2.72
N SER A 71 -6.64 -29.51 -3.30
CA SER A 71 -5.94 -30.60 -3.98
C SER A 71 -5.62 -31.77 -3.05
N CYS A 72 -5.07 -31.51 -1.86
CA CYS A 72 -4.75 -32.53 -0.86
C CYS A 72 -6.02 -33.20 -0.33
N ALA A 73 -7.06 -32.43 -0.06
CA ALA A 73 -8.35 -32.91 0.39
C ALA A 73 -9.01 -33.77 -0.70
N GLN A 74 -8.97 -33.37 -1.96
CA GLN A 74 -9.45 -34.17 -3.09
C GLN A 74 -8.67 -35.48 -3.23
N GLN A 75 -7.34 -35.48 -3.10
CA GLN A 75 -6.54 -36.71 -3.15
C GLN A 75 -6.90 -37.68 -2.02
N VAL A 76 -7.14 -37.16 -0.82
CA VAL A 76 -7.59 -37.98 0.32
C VAL A 76 -9.03 -38.46 0.12
N THR A 77 -9.89 -37.67 -0.53
CA THR A 77 -11.32 -37.97 -0.72
C THR A 77 -11.61 -38.89 -1.90
N LEU A 78 -10.81 -38.83 -2.97
CA LEU A 78 -10.83 -39.78 -4.09
C LEU A 78 -10.58 -41.22 -3.63
N SER A 79 -9.99 -41.42 -2.45
CA SER A 79 -9.80 -42.74 -1.84
C SER A 79 -11.03 -43.30 -1.09
N LEU A 80 -12.12 -42.54 -1.00
CA LEU A 80 -13.26 -42.83 -0.10
C LEU A 80 -14.59 -43.12 -0.79
N ASP A 81 -14.65 -43.15 -2.13
CA ASP A 81 -15.86 -43.46 -2.90
C ASP A 81 -17.09 -42.64 -2.46
N ILE A 82 -16.87 -41.38 -2.07
CA ILE A 82 -17.93 -40.45 -1.69
C ILE A 82 -18.64 -40.01 -2.98
N ASP A 83 -19.91 -40.40 -3.11
CA ASP A 83 -20.77 -40.01 -4.22
C ASP A 83 -20.77 -38.48 -4.37
N ARG A 84 -20.42 -37.99 -5.56
CA ARG A 84 -20.26 -36.55 -5.89
C ARG A 84 -21.61 -35.82 -5.97
N ASN A 85 -22.48 -35.96 -4.97
CA ASN A 85 -23.61 -35.06 -4.80
C ASN A 85 -23.10 -33.75 -4.18
N ASP A 86 -23.35 -32.63 -4.86
CA ASP A 86 -22.76 -31.31 -4.56
C ASP A 86 -22.93 -30.87 -3.09
N GLU A 87 -24.08 -31.16 -2.45
CA GLU A 87 -24.35 -30.80 -1.05
C GLU A 87 -23.56 -31.63 -0.01
N LEU A 88 -23.30 -32.91 -0.30
CA LEU A 88 -22.53 -33.80 0.58
C LEU A 88 -21.03 -33.49 0.53
N SER A 89 -20.55 -32.98 -0.61
CA SER A 89 -19.16 -32.55 -0.75
C SER A 89 -18.87 -31.29 0.07
N SER A 90 -19.73 -30.26 -0.02
CA SER A 90 -19.52 -28.98 0.67
C SER A 90 -19.50 -29.15 2.20
N SER A 91 -20.50 -29.83 2.76
CA SER A 91 -20.56 -30.09 4.21
C SER A 91 -19.42 -30.96 4.75
N TYR A 92 -18.81 -31.80 3.90
CA TYR A 92 -17.60 -32.54 4.24
C TYR A 92 -16.36 -31.65 4.22
N PHE A 93 -16.19 -30.79 3.21
CA PHE A 93 -15.08 -29.85 3.14
C PHE A 93 -15.12 -28.82 4.27
N ASP A 94 -16.30 -28.31 4.63
CA ASP A 94 -16.46 -27.41 5.78
C ASP A 94 -16.04 -28.07 7.09
N ALA A 95 -16.53 -29.28 7.35
CA ALA A 95 -16.15 -30.05 8.55
C ALA A 95 -14.66 -30.41 8.57
N LEU A 96 -14.07 -30.66 7.39
CA LEU A 96 -12.65 -30.93 7.23
C LEU A 96 -11.81 -29.66 7.49
N TYR A 97 -12.27 -28.50 7.00
CA TYR A 97 -11.66 -27.20 7.24
C TYR A 97 -11.69 -26.88 8.74
N GLU A 98 -12.84 -26.98 9.39
CA GLU A 98 -12.99 -26.75 10.84
C GLU A 98 -11.97 -27.56 11.66
N HIS A 99 -11.85 -28.87 11.39
CA HIS A 99 -10.92 -29.73 12.11
C HIS A 99 -9.44 -29.47 11.80
N ILE A 100 -9.11 -29.01 10.58
CA ILE A 100 -7.74 -28.64 10.23
C ILE A 100 -7.37 -27.29 10.84
N PHE A 101 -8.33 -26.37 10.99
CA PHE A 101 -8.13 -25.10 11.67
C PHE A 101 -7.87 -25.25 13.17
N GLU A 102 -8.33 -26.34 13.79
CA GLU A 102 -8.00 -26.64 15.19
C GLU A 102 -6.56 -27.17 15.37
N ASP A 103 -5.85 -27.53 14.29
CA ASP A 103 -4.47 -28.03 14.35
C ASP A 103 -3.44 -26.90 14.52
N GLU A 104 -2.57 -27.06 15.52
CA GLU A 104 -1.54 -26.04 15.86
C GLU A 104 -0.48 -25.89 14.75
N GLY A 105 -0.13 -26.98 14.05
CA GLY A 105 0.81 -26.95 12.94
C GLY A 105 0.27 -26.16 11.75
N PHE A 106 -0.97 -26.43 11.37
CA PHE A 106 -1.66 -25.69 10.32
C PHE A 106 -1.83 -24.19 10.67
N GLN A 107 -2.22 -23.86 11.91
CA GLN A 107 -2.30 -22.47 12.39
C GLN A 107 -0.94 -21.76 12.35
N ASN A 108 0.15 -22.45 12.70
CA ASN A 108 1.50 -21.90 12.58
C ASN A 108 1.90 -21.67 11.12
N THR A 109 1.54 -22.57 10.20
CA THR A 109 1.74 -22.40 8.76
C THR A 109 0.98 -21.18 8.24
N MET A 110 -0.30 -21.04 8.58
CA MET A 110 -1.14 -19.87 8.27
C MET A 110 -0.54 -18.56 8.80
N ALA A 111 -0.12 -18.55 10.07
CA ALA A 111 0.53 -17.39 10.66
C ALA A 111 1.86 -17.06 9.97
N SER A 112 2.62 -18.07 9.53
CA SER A 112 3.87 -17.87 8.79
C SER A 112 3.63 -17.29 7.39
N ILE A 113 2.58 -17.70 6.69
CA ILE A 113 2.17 -17.16 5.39
C ILE A 113 1.73 -15.71 5.56
N ALA A 114 0.83 -15.42 6.52
CA ALA A 114 0.39 -14.06 6.80
C ALA A 114 1.55 -13.14 7.24
N ALA A 115 2.53 -13.67 7.99
CA ALA A 115 3.75 -12.94 8.33
C ALA A 115 4.64 -12.67 7.10
N ARG A 116 4.75 -13.61 6.15
CA ARG A 116 5.51 -13.43 4.91
C ARG A 116 4.87 -12.43 3.95
N GLU A 117 3.53 -12.39 3.87
CA GLU A 117 2.82 -11.39 3.09
C GLU A 117 3.02 -9.95 3.62
N SER A 118 3.27 -9.83 4.93
CA SER A 118 3.40 -8.55 5.62
C SER A 118 4.85 -8.08 5.81
N LEU A 119 5.85 -8.95 5.74
CA LEU A 119 7.26 -8.62 5.96
C LEU A 119 8.03 -8.38 4.63
N PRO A 120 9.05 -7.50 4.64
CA PRO A 120 10.08 -7.52 3.61
C PRO A 120 10.82 -8.86 3.73
N ILE A 121 10.63 -9.72 2.73
CA ILE A 121 11.09 -11.11 2.76
C ILE A 121 12.62 -11.13 2.91
N THR A 122 13.12 -11.74 3.99
CA THR A 122 14.53 -12.11 4.14
C THR A 122 14.89 -13.29 3.23
N ASP A 123 16.18 -13.38 2.92
CA ASP A 123 16.88 -14.06 1.82
C ASP A 123 16.84 -15.62 1.67
N PRO A 124 16.39 -16.51 2.60
CA PRO A 124 16.56 -17.95 2.38
C PRO A 124 15.57 -18.61 1.39
N LEU A 125 14.64 -17.85 0.79
CA LEU A 125 13.62 -18.38 -0.13
C LEU A 125 13.99 -18.27 -1.61
N TYR A 126 15.04 -17.53 -1.94
CA TYR A 126 15.38 -17.21 -3.33
C TYR A 126 16.45 -18.15 -3.87
N ASP A 127 16.22 -18.69 -5.06
CA ASP A 127 17.21 -19.54 -5.71
C ASP A 127 18.39 -18.68 -6.13
N THR A 128 19.59 -19.06 -5.69
CA THR A 128 20.86 -18.40 -6.05
C THR A 128 21.74 -19.30 -6.90
N ASP A 129 21.19 -20.42 -7.39
CA ASP A 129 21.91 -21.37 -8.23
C ASP A 129 21.92 -20.96 -9.71
N ASP A 130 22.82 -21.58 -10.48
CA ASP A 130 23.04 -21.25 -11.89
C ASP A 130 21.79 -21.50 -12.77
N ILE A 131 20.92 -22.42 -12.34
CA ILE A 131 19.64 -22.71 -13.02
C ILE A 131 18.67 -21.55 -12.82
N GLY A 132 18.61 -20.99 -11.61
CA GLY A 132 17.87 -19.78 -11.30
C GLY A 132 18.31 -18.61 -12.19
N GLN A 133 19.62 -18.41 -12.38
CA GLN A 133 20.12 -17.30 -13.20
C GLN A 133 19.73 -17.42 -14.68
N ALA A 134 19.85 -18.62 -15.28
CA ALA A 134 19.43 -18.82 -16.68
C ALA A 134 17.92 -18.57 -16.87
N LEU A 135 17.12 -18.97 -15.89
CA LEU A 135 15.68 -18.70 -15.90
C LEU A 135 15.39 -17.19 -15.74
N GLU A 136 16.09 -16.50 -14.84
CA GLU A 136 15.98 -15.04 -14.69
C GLU A 136 16.28 -14.30 -16.00
N ASP A 137 17.40 -14.62 -16.65
CA ASP A 137 17.79 -14.01 -17.92
C ASP A 137 16.73 -14.26 -19.00
N SER A 138 16.14 -15.46 -19.01
CA SER A 138 15.07 -15.80 -19.95
C SER A 138 13.76 -15.04 -19.72
N LEU A 139 13.54 -14.48 -18.52
CA LEU A 139 12.33 -13.74 -18.15
C LEU A 139 12.45 -12.22 -18.39
N VAL A 140 13.65 -11.68 -18.59
CA VAL A 140 13.86 -10.25 -18.91
C VAL A 140 13.06 -9.87 -20.17
N GLY A 141 12.27 -8.79 -20.09
CA GLY A 141 11.37 -8.37 -21.17
C GLY A 141 10.23 -7.47 -20.67
N THR A 142 9.35 -7.08 -21.59
CA THR A 142 8.07 -6.43 -21.28
C THR A 142 6.92 -7.42 -21.42
N TYR A 143 5.88 -7.27 -20.60
CA TYR A 143 4.72 -8.14 -20.55
C TYR A 143 3.43 -7.33 -20.50
N SER A 144 2.43 -7.71 -21.28
CA SER A 144 1.08 -7.18 -21.14
C SER A 144 0.35 -7.91 -20.02
N LEU A 145 -0.21 -7.17 -19.07
CA LEU A 145 -1.00 -7.75 -17.99
C LEU A 145 -2.47 -7.92 -18.45
N PRO A 146 -3.16 -9.00 -18.02
CA PRO A 146 -4.48 -9.35 -18.56
C PRO A 146 -5.59 -8.39 -18.12
N THR A 147 -5.43 -7.71 -16.98
CA THR A 147 -6.34 -6.66 -16.52
C THR A 147 -6.25 -5.45 -17.46
N GLY A 148 -7.33 -4.93 -18.03
CA GLY A 148 -7.31 -3.62 -18.71
C GLY A 148 -6.79 -3.60 -20.17
N SER A 149 -6.62 -4.75 -20.81
CA SER A 149 -6.20 -4.90 -22.22
C SER A 149 -7.15 -4.30 -23.28
N GLN A 150 -8.25 -3.66 -22.86
CA GLN A 150 -9.28 -3.07 -23.74
C GLN A 150 -9.36 -1.53 -23.66
N SER A 151 -8.47 -0.87 -22.92
CA SER A 151 -8.41 0.60 -22.89
C SER A 151 -7.66 1.13 -24.12
N PRO A 152 -8.24 2.10 -24.87
CA PRO A 152 -7.57 2.72 -26.02
C PRO A 152 -6.31 3.50 -25.63
N GLU A 153 -6.13 3.82 -24.35
CA GLU A 153 -4.94 4.48 -23.79
C GLU A 153 -3.79 3.50 -23.49
N GLY A 154 -3.99 2.19 -23.66
CA GLY A 154 -3.00 1.15 -23.40
C GLY A 154 -3.24 0.41 -22.08
N GLY A 155 -3.20 -0.92 -22.14
CA GLY A 155 -3.35 -1.77 -20.96
C GLY A 155 -2.11 -1.72 -20.03
N PRO A 156 -2.26 -2.12 -18.76
CA PRO A 156 -1.15 -2.19 -17.82
C PRO A 156 -0.07 -3.13 -18.32
N GLY A 157 1.18 -2.73 -18.13
CA GLY A 157 2.36 -3.49 -18.50
C GLY A 157 3.29 -3.75 -17.32
N LEU A 158 4.16 -4.73 -17.51
CA LEU A 158 5.23 -5.11 -16.60
C LEU A 158 6.54 -5.16 -17.40
N ALA A 159 7.56 -4.42 -16.97
CA ALA A 159 8.93 -4.57 -17.44
C ALA A 159 9.77 -5.29 -16.37
N LEU A 160 10.44 -6.37 -16.75
CA LEU A 160 11.45 -7.06 -15.94
C LEU A 160 12.82 -6.71 -16.50
N LEU A 161 13.62 -6.00 -15.70
CA LEU A 161 14.93 -5.49 -16.10
C LEU A 161 16.05 -6.47 -15.71
N PRO A 162 17.19 -6.47 -16.43
CA PRO A 162 18.32 -7.37 -16.17
C PRO A 162 18.92 -7.25 -14.76
N ASN A 163 18.80 -6.08 -14.13
CA ASN A 163 19.32 -5.82 -12.79
C ASN A 163 18.36 -6.27 -11.67
N ARG A 164 17.44 -7.19 -11.97
CA ARG A 164 16.39 -7.69 -11.07
C ARG A 164 15.47 -6.60 -10.51
N LYS A 165 15.30 -5.51 -11.24
CA LYS A 165 14.31 -4.46 -10.97
C LYS A 165 13.12 -4.60 -11.91
N TYR A 166 11.94 -4.18 -11.46
CA TYR A 166 10.75 -4.17 -12.29
C TYR A 166 10.10 -2.80 -12.33
N ALA A 167 9.29 -2.58 -13.37
CA ALA A 167 8.34 -1.48 -13.45
C ALA A 167 6.98 -2.01 -13.89
N VAL A 168 5.94 -1.76 -13.08
CA VAL A 168 4.54 -1.90 -13.47
C VAL A 168 4.03 -0.51 -13.82
N TYR A 169 3.35 -0.38 -14.95
CA TYR A 169 2.86 0.89 -15.46
C TYR A 169 1.47 0.75 -16.05
N SER A 170 0.64 1.76 -15.86
CA SER A 170 -0.65 1.94 -16.53
C SER A 170 -0.98 3.43 -16.55
N PHE A 171 -2.06 3.81 -17.23
CA PHE A 171 -2.52 5.20 -17.18
C PHE A 171 -2.72 5.67 -15.73
N GLY A 172 -1.99 6.70 -15.32
CA GLY A 172 -2.05 7.29 -13.97
C GLY A 172 -1.45 6.44 -12.83
N TYR A 173 -0.76 5.34 -13.13
CA TYR A 173 -0.14 4.50 -12.09
C TYR A 173 1.21 3.93 -12.54
N ALA A 174 2.20 4.05 -11.65
CA ALA A 174 3.49 3.42 -11.80
C ALA A 174 3.98 2.85 -10.46
N ALA A 175 4.64 1.71 -10.53
CA ALA A 175 5.24 1.06 -9.37
C ALA A 175 6.50 0.31 -9.76
N GLY A 176 7.59 0.54 -9.04
CA GLY A 176 8.81 -0.24 -9.18
C GLY A 176 9.16 -1.01 -7.92
N GLY A 177 10.19 -1.83 -8.05
CA GLY A 177 10.73 -2.63 -6.98
C GLY A 177 11.72 -3.66 -7.48
N ASP A 178 11.96 -4.67 -6.65
CA ASP A 178 12.80 -5.81 -6.97
C ASP A 178 11.95 -6.98 -7.46
N TRP A 179 12.48 -7.81 -8.35
CA TRP A 179 11.85 -9.09 -8.67
C TRP A 179 12.79 -10.25 -8.44
N ARG A 180 12.25 -11.41 -8.05
CA ARG A 180 13.02 -12.62 -7.74
C ARG A 180 12.26 -13.88 -8.14
N ILE A 181 13.01 -14.93 -8.47
CA ILE A 181 12.45 -16.26 -8.67
C ILE A 181 12.45 -17.03 -7.35
N VAL A 182 11.38 -17.78 -7.11
CA VAL A 182 11.21 -18.65 -5.95
C VAL A 182 11.00 -20.08 -6.43
N LYS A 183 11.93 -20.97 -6.09
CA LYS A 183 11.90 -22.41 -6.38
C LYS A 183 11.68 -22.75 -7.86
N GLY A 184 12.22 -21.94 -8.76
CA GLY A 184 12.06 -22.05 -10.21
C GLY A 184 10.61 -21.96 -10.72
N LYS A 185 9.64 -21.64 -9.85
CA LYS A 185 8.21 -21.78 -10.13
C LYS A 185 7.44 -20.47 -10.04
N TYR A 186 7.89 -19.53 -9.21
CA TYR A 186 7.18 -18.27 -9.01
C TYR A 186 8.09 -17.09 -9.27
N LEU A 187 7.53 -16.07 -9.92
CA LEU A 187 8.13 -14.76 -10.00
C LEU A 187 7.45 -13.85 -8.97
N HIS A 188 8.25 -13.31 -8.05
CA HIS A 188 7.83 -12.32 -7.08
C HIS A 188 8.22 -10.93 -7.54
N LEU A 189 7.26 -10.00 -7.54
CA LEU A 189 7.51 -8.57 -7.64
C LEU A 189 7.37 -7.95 -6.25
N ILE A 190 8.51 -7.58 -5.67
CA ILE A 190 8.65 -7.03 -4.33
C ILE A 190 8.65 -5.51 -4.47
N PRO A 191 7.53 -4.82 -4.19
CA PRO A 191 7.42 -3.39 -4.43
C PRO A 191 8.30 -2.60 -3.46
N TYR A 192 8.76 -1.44 -3.92
CA TYR A 192 9.21 -0.41 -3.00
C TYR A 192 8.07 0.02 -2.09
N ARG A 193 8.32 -0.08 -0.78
CA ARG A 193 7.41 0.36 0.27
C ARG A 193 8.04 1.54 0.99
N VAL A 194 7.24 2.55 1.23
CA VAL A 194 7.63 3.62 2.14
C VAL A 194 7.35 3.15 3.57
N PRO A 195 8.22 3.43 4.55
CA PRO A 195 8.06 2.93 5.92
C PRO A 195 6.81 3.45 6.64
N GLN A 196 6.25 4.56 6.16
CA GLN A 196 5.07 5.19 6.74
C GLN A 196 4.19 5.82 5.66
N PRO A 197 2.87 5.92 5.88
CA PRO A 197 1.90 6.37 4.89
C PRO A 197 1.86 7.89 4.72
N TYR A 198 2.50 8.67 5.59
CA TYR A 198 2.44 10.13 5.55
C TYR A 198 3.83 10.74 5.64
N TYR A 199 4.02 11.84 4.92
CA TYR A 199 5.18 12.72 5.08
C TYR A 199 4.72 14.16 5.09
N VAL A 200 5.37 14.97 5.91
CA VAL A 200 5.09 16.40 6.02
C VAL A 200 6.35 17.15 5.66
N TYR A 201 6.21 18.13 4.78
CA TYR A 201 7.25 19.06 4.40
C TYR A 201 6.85 20.45 4.86
N GLY A 202 7.79 21.25 5.30
CA GLY A 202 7.54 22.59 5.81
C GLY A 202 8.51 23.62 5.27
N ARG A 203 8.07 24.87 5.29
CA ARG A 203 8.91 26.05 5.09
C ARG A 203 8.49 27.18 6.02
N HIS A 204 9.35 28.18 6.12
CA HIS A 204 8.97 29.47 6.69
C HIS A 204 8.30 30.33 5.62
N ASN A 205 7.15 30.90 5.98
CA ASN A 205 6.44 31.89 5.18
C ASN A 205 6.13 33.10 6.07
N SER A 206 6.83 34.21 5.83
CA SER A 206 6.66 35.46 6.57
C SER A 206 5.25 36.04 6.45
N ASP A 207 4.58 35.81 5.32
CA ASP A 207 3.28 36.43 5.01
C ASP A 207 2.16 35.85 5.87
N LEU A 208 2.36 34.65 6.43
CA LEU A 208 1.43 34.03 7.36
C LEU A 208 1.53 34.63 8.78
N GLY A 209 2.60 35.33 9.11
CA GLY A 209 2.86 35.82 10.46
C GLY A 209 2.83 34.69 11.49
N GLN A 210 1.92 34.78 12.46
CA GLN A 210 1.73 33.76 13.50
C GLN A 210 0.81 32.60 13.08
N LYS A 211 0.25 32.63 11.87
CA LYS A 211 -0.63 31.56 11.38
C LYS A 211 0.18 30.41 10.82
N SER A 212 -0.42 29.23 10.82
CA SER A 212 0.07 28.10 10.02
C SER A 212 -0.84 27.83 8.85
N LYS A 213 -0.29 27.36 7.73
CA LYS A 213 -1.05 26.86 6.59
C LYS A 213 -0.61 25.44 6.28
N ILE A 214 -1.53 24.55 5.97
CA ILE A 214 -1.24 23.21 5.47
C ILE A 214 -1.99 22.95 4.17
N ARG A 215 -1.31 22.30 3.24
CA ARG A 215 -1.89 21.74 2.03
C ARG A 215 -1.84 20.21 2.09
N PHE A 216 -2.93 19.54 1.73
CA PHE A 216 -3.00 18.09 1.62
C PHE A 216 -2.89 17.69 0.14
N ASN A 217 -1.73 17.15 -0.25
CA ASN A 217 -1.42 16.80 -1.64
C ASN A 217 -1.48 15.28 -1.87
N GLY A 218 -2.29 14.88 -2.85
CA GLY A 218 -2.40 13.49 -3.30
C GLY A 218 -3.82 12.93 -3.18
N GLY A 219 -4.17 12.02 -4.09
CA GLY A 219 -5.51 11.40 -4.17
C GLY A 219 -5.83 10.38 -3.09
N ASP A 220 -4.92 10.16 -2.14
CA ASP A 220 -5.10 9.20 -1.04
C ASP A 220 -5.63 9.85 0.25
N PHE A 221 -5.79 11.18 0.27
CA PHE A 221 -6.49 11.87 1.35
C PHE A 221 -8.01 11.75 1.17
N SER A 222 -8.73 11.49 2.25
CA SER A 222 -10.19 11.34 2.26
C SER A 222 -10.80 11.74 3.61
N ASP A 223 -12.12 11.66 3.74
CA ASP A 223 -12.87 11.82 4.99
C ASP A 223 -12.40 10.91 6.14
N ALA A 224 -11.75 9.79 5.84
CA ALA A 224 -11.07 8.90 6.77
C ALA A 224 -9.69 9.43 7.25
N THR A 225 -9.16 10.46 6.61
CA THR A 225 -7.91 11.10 7.05
C THR A 225 -8.20 12.04 8.20
N LEU A 226 -7.46 11.85 9.30
CA LEU A 226 -7.56 12.69 10.48
C LEU A 226 -6.24 13.43 10.71
N VAL A 227 -6.34 14.63 11.28
CA VAL A 227 -5.20 15.50 11.55
C VAL A 227 -5.33 16.23 12.88
N SER A 228 -4.20 16.60 13.47
CA SER A 228 -4.14 17.40 14.70
C SER A 228 -2.91 18.31 14.70
N PHE A 229 -3.06 19.50 15.26
CA PHE A 229 -2.00 20.48 15.44
C PHE A 229 -1.89 20.81 16.92
N ASN A 230 -0.72 20.60 17.51
CA ASN A 230 -0.52 20.75 18.96
C ASN A 230 0.81 21.43 19.30
N ASP A 231 0.85 22.12 20.43
CA ASP A 231 2.09 22.71 20.99
C ASP A 231 2.88 21.72 21.85
N LYS A 232 2.24 20.62 22.23
CA LYS A 232 2.80 19.56 23.07
C LYS A 232 2.55 18.21 22.40
N PRO A 233 3.46 17.25 22.56
CA PRO A 233 3.22 15.90 22.08
C PRO A 233 2.08 15.28 22.87
N ALA A 234 1.30 14.39 22.24
CA ALA A 234 0.28 13.64 22.95
C ALA A 234 0.91 12.78 24.06
N THR A 235 0.35 12.85 25.26
CA THR A 235 0.79 11.98 26.36
C THR A 235 0.09 10.62 26.28
N PRO A 236 0.68 9.52 26.78
CA PRO A 236 0.04 8.19 26.75
C PRO A 236 -1.32 8.13 27.47
N THR A 237 -1.58 9.08 28.37
CA THR A 237 -2.79 9.13 29.20
C THR A 237 -3.91 9.99 28.60
N GLU A 238 -3.62 10.80 27.57
CA GLU A 238 -4.58 11.67 26.94
C GLU A 238 -5.00 11.12 25.58
N LEU A 239 -6.30 11.09 25.31
CA LEU A 239 -6.78 10.74 23.99
C LEU A 239 -6.43 11.87 23.01
N PRO A 240 -5.68 11.61 21.92
CA PRO A 240 -5.41 12.61 20.91
C PRO A 240 -6.71 13.11 20.31
N LYS A 241 -6.85 14.43 20.24
CA LYS A 241 -7.97 15.09 19.55
C LYS A 241 -7.65 15.15 18.07
N LEU A 242 -8.41 14.40 17.28
CA LEU A 242 -8.18 14.25 15.85
C LEU A 242 -9.36 14.84 15.07
N THR A 243 -9.05 15.66 14.08
CA THR A 243 -10.03 16.37 13.25
C THR A 243 -10.06 15.73 11.86
N PRO A 244 -11.24 15.37 11.32
CA PRO A 244 -11.33 14.95 9.92
C PRO A 244 -10.78 16.02 8.99
N VAL A 245 -10.00 15.64 7.98
CA VAL A 245 -9.57 16.58 6.94
C VAL A 245 -10.79 17.01 6.11
N PHE A 246 -11.64 16.06 5.71
CA PHE A 246 -12.83 16.31 4.91
C PHE A 246 -14.12 15.88 5.64
N ASN A 247 -15.27 16.45 5.26
CA ASN A 247 -16.58 15.94 5.70
C ASN A 247 -16.87 14.55 5.12
N ASP A 248 -17.77 13.83 5.79
CA ASP A 248 -18.31 12.56 5.31
C ASP A 248 -18.95 12.72 3.92
N GLY A 249 -18.71 11.75 3.04
CA GLY A 249 -19.25 11.72 1.68
C GLY A 249 -18.71 12.79 0.73
N ALA A 250 -17.63 13.48 1.10
CA ALA A 250 -17.10 14.56 0.29
C ALA A 250 -16.41 14.02 -0.98
N ASN A 251 -16.96 14.41 -2.13
CA ASN A 251 -16.56 13.94 -3.47
C ASN A 251 -16.44 15.08 -4.50
N CYS A 252 -16.88 16.30 -4.16
CA CYS A 252 -16.85 17.47 -5.04
C CYS A 252 -15.88 18.52 -4.50
N PHE A 253 -14.58 18.33 -4.67
CA PHE A 253 -13.59 19.28 -4.16
C PHE A 253 -12.92 20.07 -5.27
N SER A 254 -12.71 21.36 -5.03
CA SER A 254 -11.79 22.17 -5.83
C SER A 254 -10.41 22.13 -5.18
N TRP A 255 -9.44 21.58 -5.89
CA TRP A 255 -8.02 21.67 -5.50
C TRP A 255 -7.56 23.15 -5.55
N PRO A 256 -6.68 23.62 -4.66
CA PRO A 256 -5.91 22.88 -3.64
C PRO A 256 -6.66 22.67 -2.32
N TYR A 257 -6.34 21.56 -1.63
CA TYR A 257 -6.92 21.22 -0.32
C TYR A 257 -6.11 21.87 0.79
N GLU A 258 -6.52 23.06 1.21
CA GLU A 258 -5.76 23.87 2.17
C GLU A 258 -6.56 24.24 3.42
N ALA A 259 -5.85 24.35 4.54
CA ALA A 259 -6.41 24.85 5.80
C ALA A 259 -5.43 25.83 6.45
N VAL A 260 -5.97 26.85 7.11
CA VAL A 260 -5.20 27.88 7.85
C VAL A 260 -5.56 27.81 9.33
N TYR A 261 -4.54 27.84 10.17
CA TYR A 261 -4.64 27.82 11.62
C TYR A 261 -4.16 29.13 12.23
N PRO A 262 -4.71 29.55 13.37
CA PRO A 262 -4.40 30.85 13.96
C PRO A 262 -2.98 30.95 14.56
N ASN A 263 -2.34 29.82 14.85
CA ASN A 263 -1.04 29.76 15.55
C ASN A 263 0.00 28.96 14.75
N THR A 264 1.26 29.08 15.17
CA THR A 264 2.33 28.12 14.83
C THR A 264 2.27 26.95 15.79
N TYR A 265 2.65 25.76 15.32
CA TYR A 265 2.56 24.52 16.11
C TYR A 265 3.85 23.74 16.06
N LYS A 266 4.15 23.06 17.16
CA LYS A 266 5.34 22.21 17.29
C LYS A 266 5.11 20.79 16.80
N PHE A 267 3.87 20.32 16.81
CA PHE A 267 3.53 18.95 16.44
C PHE A 267 2.38 18.92 15.45
N LEU A 268 2.60 18.21 14.35
CA LEU A 268 1.58 17.82 13.40
C LEU A 268 1.29 16.35 13.58
N THR A 269 0.03 15.91 13.62
CA THR A 269 -0.31 14.49 13.66
C THR A 269 -1.24 14.15 12.53
N LEU A 270 -0.94 13.06 11.81
CA LEU A 270 -1.79 12.49 10.76
C LEU A 270 -2.17 11.06 11.11
N ALA A 271 -3.37 10.64 10.73
CA ALA A 271 -3.84 9.27 10.90
C ALA A 271 -4.84 8.89 9.81
N TYR A 272 -4.95 7.58 9.56
CA TYR A 272 -5.97 7.02 8.68
C TYR A 272 -6.93 6.17 9.51
N ASN A 273 -8.22 6.51 9.47
CA ASN A 273 -9.27 5.75 10.11
C ASN A 273 -9.96 4.82 9.10
N ALA A 274 -9.40 3.62 8.91
CA ALA A 274 -9.90 2.65 7.94
C ALA A 274 -11.37 2.23 8.19
N ASP A 275 -11.83 2.29 9.44
CA ASP A 275 -13.24 2.14 9.79
C ASP A 275 -13.87 3.52 10.07
N TYR A 276 -14.55 4.08 9.08
CA TYR A 276 -15.23 5.38 9.19
C TYR A 276 -16.30 5.43 10.31
N LYS A 277 -16.77 4.26 10.78
CA LYS A 277 -17.69 4.13 11.92
C LYS A 277 -16.98 4.23 13.26
N ASN A 278 -15.67 3.96 13.32
CA ASN A 278 -14.89 4.14 14.54
C ASN A 278 -14.85 5.63 14.91
N LYS A 279 -15.55 5.99 15.99
CA LYS A 279 -15.61 7.36 16.52
C LYS A 279 -14.61 7.62 17.66
N GLY A 280 -13.65 6.72 17.86
CA GLY A 280 -12.63 6.82 18.90
C GLY A 280 -12.51 5.60 19.82
N ASP A 281 -13.42 4.64 19.70
CA ASP A 281 -13.50 3.47 20.57
C ASP A 281 -12.37 2.47 20.32
N ASP A 282 -11.95 2.35 19.05
CA ASP A 282 -10.86 1.48 18.64
C ASP A 282 -9.58 2.27 18.38
N ALA A 283 -8.46 1.64 18.74
CA ALA A 283 -7.16 2.27 18.60
C ALA A 283 -6.70 2.33 17.14
N ILE A 284 -6.36 3.52 16.68
CA ILE A 284 -5.77 3.75 15.35
C ILE A 284 -4.29 4.10 15.47
N THR A 285 -3.56 3.95 14.38
CA THR A 285 -2.17 4.39 14.29
C THR A 285 -2.13 5.88 13.94
N THR A 286 -1.41 6.66 14.74
CA THR A 286 -1.11 8.07 14.49
C THR A 286 0.38 8.25 14.19
N TYR A 287 0.68 9.21 13.32
CA TYR A 287 2.04 9.62 12.94
C TYR A 287 2.21 11.09 13.31
N THR A 288 3.04 11.36 14.31
CA THR A 288 3.30 12.70 14.82
C THR A 288 4.66 13.20 14.34
N PHE A 289 4.65 14.31 13.62
CA PHE A 289 5.81 15.02 13.06
C PHE A 289 6.20 16.16 13.99
N ASN A 290 7.47 16.21 14.41
CA ASN A 290 8.01 17.29 15.21
C ASN A 290 8.53 18.42 14.30
N ASN A 291 7.98 19.62 14.47
CA ASN A 291 8.36 20.82 13.75
C ASN A 291 9.50 21.55 14.50
N GLU A 292 10.67 20.92 14.55
CA GLU A 292 11.85 21.46 15.25
C GLU A 292 12.37 22.75 14.61
N GLN A 293 12.16 22.89 13.30
CA GLN A 293 12.59 24.05 12.52
C GLN A 293 11.64 25.24 12.63
N GLY A 294 10.46 25.09 13.25
CA GLY A 294 9.52 26.19 13.45
C GLY A 294 8.86 26.67 12.15
N PHE A 295 8.67 25.78 11.18
CA PHE A 295 7.94 26.06 9.96
C PHE A 295 6.48 26.44 10.26
N ASN A 296 5.87 27.18 9.34
CA ASN A 296 4.48 27.61 9.44
C ASN A 296 3.70 27.42 8.12
N HIS A 297 4.34 26.91 7.07
CA HIS A 297 3.67 26.52 5.84
C HIS A 297 4.04 25.08 5.50
N PHE A 298 3.05 24.20 5.44
CA PHE A 298 3.24 22.75 5.36
C PHE A 298 2.57 22.13 4.14
N HIS A 299 3.20 21.14 3.55
CA HIS A 299 2.60 20.21 2.60
C HIS A 299 2.58 18.81 3.23
N ALA A 300 1.40 18.22 3.38
CA ALA A 300 1.25 16.83 3.75
C ALA A 300 1.05 15.98 2.50
N LEU A 301 1.87 14.94 2.36
CA LEU A 301 1.76 13.93 1.31
C LEU A 301 1.25 12.63 1.90
N SER A 302 0.37 11.95 1.15
CA SER A 302 -0.08 10.61 1.47
C SER A 302 0.50 9.59 0.49
N PHE A 303 1.20 8.62 1.04
CA PHE A 303 1.77 7.46 0.36
C PHE A 303 1.16 6.16 0.91
N ARG A 304 -0.09 6.22 1.41
CA ARG A 304 -0.76 5.09 2.05
C ARG A 304 -0.76 3.85 1.16
N LYS A 305 -1.18 4.00 -0.11
CA LYS A 305 -1.14 2.90 -1.08
C LYS A 305 0.26 2.31 -1.21
N MET A 306 1.30 3.15 -1.29
CA MET A 306 2.70 2.69 -1.39
C MET A 306 3.19 1.97 -0.12
N SER A 307 2.80 2.44 1.07
CA SER A 307 3.15 1.80 2.34
C SER A 307 2.49 0.43 2.52
N GLU A 308 1.32 0.24 1.91
CA GLU A 308 0.50 -0.97 2.00
C GLU A 308 0.71 -1.93 0.81
N ARG A 309 1.56 -1.58 -0.17
CA ARG A 309 1.80 -2.40 -1.38
C ARG A 309 2.26 -3.80 -1.02
N LYS A 310 1.54 -4.83 -1.48
CA LYS A 310 1.91 -6.23 -1.31
C LYS A 310 2.79 -6.74 -2.46
N THR A 311 3.55 -7.79 -2.18
CA THR A 311 4.29 -8.53 -3.23
C THR A 311 3.30 -9.09 -4.24
N MET A 312 3.50 -8.81 -5.52
CA MET A 312 2.72 -9.42 -6.61
C MET A 312 3.39 -10.70 -7.07
N LYS A 313 2.60 -11.66 -7.56
CA LYS A 313 3.06 -13.01 -7.88
C LYS A 313 2.61 -13.45 -9.25
N PHE A 314 3.51 -14.12 -9.96
CA PHE A 314 3.25 -14.77 -11.25
C PHE A 314 3.74 -16.21 -11.21
N ILE A 315 3.10 -17.07 -11.98
CA ILE A 315 3.50 -18.47 -12.12
C ILE A 315 4.45 -18.59 -13.31
N ILE A 316 5.56 -19.30 -13.12
CA ILE A 316 6.48 -19.69 -14.17
C ILE A 316 6.15 -21.13 -14.57
N LYS A 317 5.87 -21.35 -15.84
CA LYS A 317 5.69 -22.69 -16.42
C LYS A 317 6.38 -22.74 -17.77
N ASP A 318 7.24 -23.73 -17.96
CA ASP A 318 7.99 -23.95 -19.20
C ASP A 318 8.78 -22.69 -19.66
N GLY A 319 9.28 -21.89 -18.71
CA GLY A 319 10.01 -20.64 -18.97
C GLY A 319 9.12 -19.42 -19.28
N GLU A 320 7.80 -19.56 -19.18
CA GLU A 320 6.83 -18.50 -19.51
C GLU A 320 6.06 -18.04 -18.27
N LEU A 321 5.63 -16.77 -18.27
CA LEU A 321 4.86 -16.19 -17.17
C LEU A 321 3.36 -16.35 -17.36
N PHE A 322 2.67 -16.63 -16.26
CA PHE A 322 1.23 -16.72 -16.17
C PHE A 322 0.70 -15.89 -15.00
N ALA A 323 -0.47 -15.30 -15.17
CA ALA A 323 -1.19 -14.56 -14.14
C ALA A 323 -2.64 -15.04 -14.06
N TYR A 324 -3.25 -14.96 -12.88
CA TYR A 324 -4.68 -15.20 -12.74
C TYR A 324 -5.48 -13.97 -13.19
N SER A 325 -6.48 -14.20 -14.03
CA SER A 325 -7.44 -13.23 -14.54
C SER A 325 -8.83 -13.83 -14.35
N PHE A 326 -9.66 -13.22 -13.49
CA PHE A 326 -11.01 -13.72 -13.16
C PHE A 326 -11.10 -15.24 -12.86
N SER A 327 -10.08 -15.79 -12.18
CA SER A 327 -9.91 -17.21 -11.83
C SER A 327 -9.33 -18.13 -12.92
N GLU A 328 -9.08 -17.61 -14.12
CA GLU A 328 -8.38 -18.33 -15.18
C GLU A 328 -6.88 -18.02 -15.17
N LEU A 329 -6.06 -19.03 -15.37
CA LEU A 329 -4.61 -18.85 -15.47
C LEU A 329 -4.25 -18.53 -16.92
N GLU A 330 -3.89 -17.27 -17.18
CA GLU A 330 -3.57 -16.78 -18.52
C GLU A 330 -2.07 -16.62 -18.71
N LYS A 331 -1.57 -17.00 -19.89
CA LYS A 331 -0.19 -16.76 -20.30
C LYS A 331 0.00 -15.27 -20.61
N LEU A 332 1.09 -14.68 -20.12
CA LEU A 332 1.47 -13.32 -20.45
C LEU A 332 2.24 -13.26 -21.78
N SER A 333 1.89 -12.29 -22.61
CA SER A 333 2.60 -12.01 -23.86
C SER A 333 3.90 -11.26 -23.57
N LYS A 334 5.04 -11.89 -23.85
CA LYS A 334 6.37 -11.30 -23.71
C LYS A 334 6.78 -10.55 -24.97
N SER A 335 7.35 -9.35 -24.79
CA SER A 335 8.07 -8.59 -25.82
C SER A 335 9.47 -8.20 -25.32
N GLU A 336 10.34 -7.77 -26.23
CA GLU A 336 11.67 -7.29 -25.87
C GLU A 336 11.59 -5.99 -25.05
N LEU A 337 12.67 -5.68 -24.32
CA LEU A 337 12.82 -4.37 -23.69
C LEU A 337 13.05 -3.30 -24.77
N PRO A 338 12.60 -2.05 -24.55
CA PRO A 338 12.91 -0.96 -25.46
C PRO A 338 14.41 -0.63 -25.46
N GLU A 339 14.90 -0.03 -26.54
CA GLU A 339 16.31 0.35 -26.69
C GLU A 339 16.78 1.33 -25.58
N PRO A 340 18.03 1.23 -25.08
CA PRO A 340 18.52 1.92 -23.86
C PRO A 340 18.38 3.44 -23.78
N ASP A 341 18.19 4.14 -24.90
CA ASP A 341 18.11 5.61 -24.98
C ASP A 341 16.71 6.13 -25.36
N THR A 342 15.71 5.24 -25.39
CA THR A 342 14.32 5.63 -25.63
C THR A 342 13.66 6.19 -24.36
N GLU A 343 12.63 7.01 -24.54
CA GLU A 343 11.80 7.53 -23.44
C GLU A 343 11.29 6.41 -22.53
N ASN A 344 10.80 5.31 -23.12
CA ASN A 344 10.32 4.15 -22.35
C ASN A 344 11.42 3.48 -21.53
N ALA A 345 12.63 3.33 -22.06
CA ALA A 345 13.74 2.75 -21.31
C ALA A 345 14.16 3.64 -20.13
N GLN A 346 14.18 4.96 -20.34
CA GLN A 346 14.45 5.93 -19.29
C GLN A 346 13.35 5.93 -18.22
N PHE A 347 12.09 5.88 -18.63
CA PHE A 347 10.94 5.76 -17.74
C PHE A 347 11.00 4.49 -16.88
N PHE A 348 11.26 3.32 -17.49
CA PHE A 348 11.42 2.07 -16.73
C PHE A 348 12.57 2.15 -15.75
N LYS A 349 13.72 2.70 -16.17
CA LYS A 349 14.86 2.90 -15.28
C LYS A 349 14.46 3.75 -14.08
N TYR A 350 13.88 4.92 -14.31
CA TYR A 350 13.39 5.84 -13.28
C TYR A 350 12.45 5.13 -12.29
N ILE A 351 11.32 4.60 -12.75
CA ILE A 351 10.33 3.94 -11.88
C ILE A 351 10.93 2.75 -11.11
N SER A 352 11.83 2.00 -11.74
CA SER A 352 12.46 0.81 -11.16
C SER A 352 13.54 1.11 -10.11
N THR A 353 14.04 2.36 -10.04
CA THR A 353 15.06 2.79 -9.08
C THR A 353 14.56 3.82 -8.07
N GLU A 354 13.51 4.56 -8.41
CA GLU A 354 12.93 5.61 -7.56
C GLU A 354 12.12 4.97 -6.42
N SER A 355 12.76 4.82 -5.26
CA SER A 355 12.10 4.48 -3.99
C SER A 355 12.16 5.65 -3.00
N THR A 356 12.46 6.85 -3.48
CA THR A 356 12.92 7.91 -2.60
C THR A 356 11.81 8.90 -2.29
N ILE A 357 11.44 8.91 -1.02
CA ILE A 357 10.83 10.10 -0.42
C ILE A 357 11.94 11.16 -0.41
N ALA A 358 11.78 12.23 -1.17
CA ALA A 358 12.77 13.30 -1.25
C ALA A 358 12.94 13.99 0.12
N ASP A 359 14.13 14.51 0.41
CA ASP A 359 14.37 15.30 1.63
C ASP A 359 13.78 16.72 1.52
N SER A 360 13.69 17.23 0.28
CA SER A 360 13.06 18.51 -0.04
C SER A 360 12.15 18.36 -1.26
N LEU A 361 11.11 19.18 -1.32
CA LEU A 361 10.22 19.33 -2.47
C LEU A 361 10.19 20.79 -2.91
N PHE A 362 9.94 21.00 -4.21
CA PHE A 362 9.90 22.33 -4.81
C PHE A 362 8.52 22.58 -5.39
N TYR A 363 7.87 23.65 -4.91
CA TYR A 363 6.52 24.02 -5.33
C TYR A 363 6.46 25.47 -5.75
N ASN A 364 5.77 25.75 -6.85
CA ASN A 364 5.50 27.13 -7.24
C ASN A 364 4.46 27.79 -6.29
N PRO A 365 4.17 29.10 -6.42
CA PRO A 365 3.23 29.78 -5.54
C PRO A 365 1.80 29.22 -5.56
N ALA A 366 1.33 28.76 -6.73
CA ALA A 366 0.05 28.05 -6.88
C ALA A 366 0.11 26.61 -6.28
N GLY A 367 1.32 26.14 -5.98
CA GLY A 367 1.70 24.86 -5.41
C GLY A 367 1.51 23.67 -6.34
N ASN A 368 1.84 23.88 -7.60
CA ASN A 368 2.28 22.86 -8.53
C ASN A 368 3.69 22.40 -8.13
N GLU A 369 3.89 21.09 -8.00
CA GLU A 369 5.20 20.49 -7.70
C GLU A 369 6.02 20.44 -8.99
N ILE A 370 7.31 20.75 -8.91
CA ILE A 370 8.24 20.42 -9.99
C ILE A 370 9.10 19.23 -9.57
N GLN A 371 9.20 18.24 -10.45
CA GLN A 371 10.14 17.16 -10.22
C GLN A 371 11.55 17.67 -10.47
N GLN A 372 12.51 17.28 -9.63
CA GLN A 372 13.87 17.84 -9.70
C GLN A 372 14.56 17.57 -11.05
N PHE A 373 14.19 16.49 -11.76
CA PHE A 373 14.73 16.19 -13.09
C PHE A 373 14.17 17.09 -14.21
N ASP A 374 13.04 17.77 -13.99
CA ASP A 374 12.46 18.72 -14.93
C ASP A 374 13.17 20.08 -14.90
N LEU A 375 14.02 20.31 -13.89
CA LEU A 375 14.76 21.56 -13.72
C LEU A 375 16.10 21.50 -14.46
N ASP A 376 16.23 22.29 -15.51
CA ASP A 376 17.55 22.60 -16.09
C ASP A 376 18.31 23.54 -15.14
N PRO A 377 19.43 23.11 -14.53
CA PRO A 377 20.20 23.94 -13.60
C PRO A 377 20.78 25.20 -14.26
N ASN A 378 20.81 25.28 -15.60
CA ASN A 378 21.24 26.50 -16.31
C ASN A 378 20.15 27.57 -16.38
N ASN A 379 18.89 27.22 -16.06
CA ASN A 379 17.75 28.13 -16.11
C ASN A 379 17.35 28.66 -14.73
N TYR A 380 17.90 28.12 -13.63
CA TYR A 380 17.52 28.48 -12.27
C TYR A 380 18.73 28.73 -11.37
N SER A 381 18.59 29.69 -10.45
CA SER A 381 19.52 29.93 -9.36
C SER A 381 18.81 29.82 -8.01
N TYR A 382 19.44 29.22 -7.01
CA TYR A 382 18.87 29.14 -5.67
C TYR A 382 19.07 30.47 -4.93
N ASP A 383 17.97 31.09 -4.52
CA ASP A 383 17.96 32.28 -3.67
C ASP A 383 17.86 31.87 -2.19
N ASP A 384 18.93 32.14 -1.45
CA ASP A 384 19.07 31.76 -0.04
C ASP A 384 18.15 32.54 0.90
N LYS A 385 17.69 33.73 0.50
CA LYS A 385 16.81 34.59 1.30
C LYS A 385 15.35 34.14 1.14
N LEU A 386 14.95 33.80 -0.08
CA LEU A 386 13.62 33.27 -0.40
C LEU A 386 13.49 31.78 -0.08
N LYS A 387 14.62 31.07 0.04
CA LYS A 387 14.71 29.61 0.11
C LYS A 387 13.93 28.99 -1.04
N ALA A 388 14.28 29.41 -2.25
CA ALA A 388 13.57 29.10 -3.48
C ALA A 388 14.53 28.96 -4.65
N LEU A 389 14.17 28.16 -5.65
CA LEU A 389 14.75 28.23 -6.98
C LEU A 389 14.06 29.35 -7.75
N VAL A 390 14.85 30.26 -8.32
CA VAL A 390 14.36 31.40 -9.09
C VAL A 390 14.93 31.33 -10.49
N ALA A 391 14.07 31.46 -11.50
CA ALA A 391 14.48 31.44 -12.89
C ALA A 391 15.41 32.63 -13.20
N ILE A 392 16.50 32.33 -13.90
CA ILE A 392 17.55 33.31 -14.20
C ILE A 392 17.00 34.29 -15.25
N ASN A 393 17.17 35.59 -15.00
CA ASN A 393 16.74 36.70 -15.87
C ASN A 393 15.22 36.93 -16.02
N THR A 394 14.35 36.26 -15.26
CA THR A 394 12.88 36.49 -15.35
C THR A 394 12.30 37.21 -14.13
N CYS A 395 12.78 36.91 -12.92
CA CYS A 395 12.23 37.45 -11.67
C CYS A 395 13.27 38.36 -10.99
N SER A 396 13.05 39.68 -11.09
CA SER A 396 13.62 40.70 -10.18
C SER A 396 12.49 41.15 -9.24
N ASP A 397 12.82 41.63 -8.03
CA ASP A 397 11.89 41.91 -6.91
C ASP A 397 10.57 42.65 -7.27
N GLU A 398 10.47 43.29 -8.44
CA GLU A 398 9.31 44.06 -8.91
C GLU A 398 8.50 43.41 -10.06
N ASN A 399 8.96 42.32 -10.69
CA ASN A 399 8.41 41.79 -11.96
C ASN A 399 7.99 40.31 -11.94
N CYS A 400 7.96 39.65 -10.79
CA CYS A 400 7.58 38.24 -10.74
C CYS A 400 6.06 38.09 -11.00
N PRO A 401 5.62 37.08 -11.79
CA PRO A 401 4.22 36.86 -12.09
C PRO A 401 3.37 36.67 -10.82
N PRO A 402 2.05 36.95 -10.88
CA PRO A 402 1.19 36.83 -9.72
C PRO A 402 1.19 35.40 -9.15
N ALA A 403 1.01 35.32 -7.83
CA ALA A 403 1.20 34.09 -7.05
C ALA A 403 0.14 32.99 -7.30
N ASP A 404 -0.85 33.24 -8.15
CA ASP A 404 -1.98 32.35 -8.42
C ASP A 404 -1.89 31.62 -9.76
N ASP A 405 -0.89 31.92 -10.61
CA ASP A 405 -0.71 31.21 -11.88
C ASP A 405 -0.11 29.81 -11.66
N TYR A 406 -0.90 28.78 -11.97
CA TYR A 406 -0.50 27.37 -11.90
C TYR A 406 0.70 27.05 -12.80
N HIS A 407 0.85 27.77 -13.90
CA HIS A 407 1.94 27.64 -14.87
C HIS A 407 3.07 28.65 -14.63
N ASN A 408 3.08 29.33 -13.48
CA ASN A 408 4.23 30.13 -13.08
C ASN A 408 5.40 29.18 -12.72
N TYR A 409 6.39 29.16 -13.60
CA TYR A 409 7.63 28.39 -13.41
C TYR A 409 8.81 29.30 -13.06
N ASP A 410 8.60 30.58 -12.74
CA ASP A 410 9.70 31.49 -12.42
C ASP A 410 10.24 31.32 -11.00
N ILE A 411 9.44 30.75 -10.09
CA ILE A 411 9.86 30.52 -8.70
C ILE A 411 9.31 29.20 -8.16
N PHE A 412 10.17 28.43 -7.49
CA PHE A 412 9.77 27.25 -6.73
C PHE A 412 10.33 27.32 -5.31
N TYR A 413 9.44 27.41 -4.34
CA TYR A 413 9.78 27.38 -2.93
C TYR A 413 10.21 25.99 -2.48
N GLU A 414 11.31 25.92 -1.76
CA GLU A 414 11.76 24.69 -1.12
C GLU A 414 10.92 24.43 0.15
N TYR A 415 10.40 23.21 0.26
CA TYR A 415 9.82 22.66 1.49
C TYR A 415 10.68 21.50 1.96
N LYS A 416 11.11 21.53 3.22
CA LYS A 416 11.98 20.50 3.82
C LYS A 416 11.16 19.50 4.62
N ARG A 417 11.53 18.22 4.53
CA ARG A 417 10.83 17.15 5.25
C ARG A 417 10.98 17.30 6.76
N LEU A 418 9.92 16.99 7.51
CA LEU A 418 9.97 16.83 8.95
C LEU A 418 10.35 15.38 9.27
N ASP A 419 11.62 15.14 9.56
CA ASP A 419 12.19 13.79 9.74
C ASP A 419 11.97 13.18 11.13
N THR A 420 11.75 14.01 12.15
CA THR A 420 11.47 13.52 13.51
C THR A 420 10.00 13.10 13.59
N ILE A 421 9.75 11.81 13.34
CA ILE A 421 8.42 11.20 13.38
C ILE A 421 8.32 10.20 14.53
N SER A 422 7.22 10.26 15.28
CA SER A 422 6.85 9.23 16.26
C SER A 422 5.52 8.59 15.87
N GLN A 423 5.47 7.26 15.95
CA GLN A 423 4.25 6.48 15.74
C GLN A 423 3.64 6.09 17.09
N ASN A 424 2.32 6.22 17.22
CA ASN A 424 1.59 5.71 18.39
C ASN A 424 0.34 4.95 17.93
N LYS A 425 -0.12 4.00 18.74
CA LYS A 425 -1.41 3.35 18.55
C LYS A 425 -2.27 3.56 19.78
N SER A 426 -3.30 4.37 19.65
CA SER A 426 -4.18 4.73 20.76
C SER A 426 -5.62 4.93 20.30
N LYS A 427 -6.55 4.84 21.24
CA LYS A 427 -7.89 5.44 21.08
C LYS A 427 -7.75 6.94 20.86
N PHE A 428 -8.80 7.60 20.42
CA PHE A 428 -8.77 9.02 20.07
C PHE A 428 -10.11 9.71 20.35
N GLN A 429 -10.12 11.04 20.32
CA GLN A 429 -11.33 11.84 20.37
C GLN A 429 -11.54 12.52 19.02
N LEU A 430 -12.56 12.11 18.29
CA LEU A 430 -12.91 12.72 17.01
C LEU A 430 -13.52 14.12 17.22
N GLN A 431 -13.00 15.13 16.51
CA GLN A 431 -13.59 16.46 16.49
C GLN A 431 -14.77 16.49 15.50
N PRO A 432 -15.86 17.20 15.83
CA PRO A 432 -17.10 17.13 15.05
C PRO A 432 -17.05 17.90 13.73
N LYS A 433 -16.14 18.88 13.59
CA LYS A 433 -16.03 19.73 12.40
C LYS A 433 -14.83 19.30 11.56
N PRO A 434 -14.99 19.01 10.27
CA PRO A 434 -13.86 18.77 9.39
C PRO A 434 -13.10 20.07 9.11
N LEU A 435 -11.87 19.96 8.63
CA LEU A 435 -11.08 21.12 8.21
C LEU A 435 -11.61 21.73 6.92
N ILE A 436 -11.91 20.87 5.96
CA ILE A 436 -12.38 21.24 4.63
C ILE A 436 -13.79 20.68 4.50
N TYR A 437 -14.73 21.56 4.19
CA TYR A 437 -16.12 21.20 3.99
C TYR A 437 -16.48 21.42 2.53
N SER A 438 -16.96 20.37 1.86
CA SER A 438 -17.48 20.46 0.50
C SER A 438 -18.71 19.58 0.29
N VAL A 439 -19.66 20.11 -0.47
CA VAL A 439 -20.89 19.44 -0.89
C VAL A 439 -21.07 19.72 -2.37
N CYS A 440 -21.39 18.70 -3.16
CA CYS A 440 -21.76 18.92 -4.55
C CYS A 440 -22.96 19.86 -4.62
N GLN A 441 -22.86 20.92 -5.40
CA GLN A 441 -24.08 21.63 -5.80
C GLN A 441 -24.89 20.62 -6.63
N GLU A 442 -26.14 20.36 -6.23
CA GLU A 442 -27.09 19.70 -7.12
C GLU A 442 -27.15 20.55 -8.38
N ALA A 443 -26.74 19.99 -9.52
CA ALA A 443 -26.93 20.67 -10.79
C ALA A 443 -28.44 20.94 -10.91
N GLU A 444 -28.83 22.22 -10.95
CA GLU A 444 -30.19 22.59 -11.30
C GLU A 444 -30.49 21.88 -12.62
N ARG A 445 -31.43 20.91 -12.59
CA ARG A 445 -32.03 20.37 -13.79
C ARG A 445 -32.68 21.57 -14.48
N ILE A 446 -32.03 22.06 -15.53
CA ILE A 446 -32.71 22.89 -16.53
C ILE A 446 -33.62 21.90 -17.25
N ASP A 447 -34.87 21.83 -16.79
CA ASP A 447 -35.97 21.11 -17.46
C ASP A 447 -36.29 21.73 -18.83
#